data_AF-A0A9P8PWX6-F1
#
_entry.id   AF-A0A9P8PWX6-F1
#
_cell.length_a   1.000
_cell.length_b   1.000
_cell.length_c   1.000
_cell.angle_alpha   90.00
_cell.angle_beta   90.00
_cell.angle_gamma   90.00
#
_symmetry.space_group_name_H-M   'P 1'
#
loop_
_entity.id
_entity.type
_entity.pdbx_description
1 polymer ?
#
loop_
_entity_poly.entity_id
_entity_poly.type
_entity_poly.pdbx_seq_one_letter_code
_entity_poly.pdbx_strand_id
1 'polypeptide(L)'
;MLRRWIFARRLATKTRLPQGRIPEPPSMSDEELLEAIENDPEIVNDKKWRNSYYHQLSQLSGVLDSRFQEQLQKNLRKIESYNVRINTPIEERIRVDLTKENLTFKDFYSNVLVAKAIERSTGITTATEFQKRIFALASGYVSTVAVGEPGTGRSTALFTHGLFLRRAPARGEGINSLVLVNSGLQAAQMQKYAEKVYQSIRRAKPQSLPNIQTMAQFLYRADQQTEEQQIKDLMETPCPHVLVSTPQRLLDLLATRGMYFMKVNSLAYIGVDDIDHMMDVGAPIDDQRKTPIVKLLDYVLKLQDYRRFHNEPHPQLLFTTTPPTPRLFLDELQESTQWFDWSKFHEMGNFSRGNMADTCVVPKNVGVGCVLVRPNMSKSKKVRTNLVNMKAPNYGDRQDWEQQADGETAYVKYWKRKRSLMDKQVREGELAVLVSGLVKLLKKQKQNFQKPVLVIVSDETSVMKVQGLLTKLGKNAEVYHGQELGTAAKERLLVANVSTVEGLTFKSLDTIIVLGLDALRDTKSFVSLSGRFRNETGLIEQNQFGLVEDEKEVKNKMIILSPVLDIGEEERNHLRRLCLRGGLVKWIDVVGVSE
;
A
#
# COMPACT_ATOMS: atom_id res chain seq x y z
N MET A 1 -44.95 -28.61 25.74
CA MET A 1 -44.12 -27.62 25.01
C MET A 1 -44.54 -27.37 23.55
N LEU A 2 -45.47 -28.10 22.93
CA LEU A 2 -46.02 -27.73 21.60
C LEU A 2 -47.18 -26.70 21.64
N ARG A 3 -47.73 -26.38 22.83
CA ARG A 3 -48.83 -25.39 23.00
C ARG A 3 -48.36 -23.94 23.20
N ARG A 4 -47.09 -23.68 23.50
CA ARG A 4 -46.55 -22.29 23.57
C ARG A 4 -46.18 -21.73 22.19
N TRP A 5 -45.92 -22.58 21.21
CA TRP A 5 -45.57 -22.16 19.84
C TRP A 5 -46.80 -21.71 19.02
N ILE A 6 -48.00 -22.24 19.33
CA ILE A 6 -49.26 -21.86 18.66
C ILE A 6 -49.82 -20.53 19.20
N PHE A 7 -49.44 -20.11 20.41
CA PHE A 7 -49.93 -18.85 21.01
C PHE A 7 -49.18 -17.61 20.48
N ALA A 8 -47.88 -17.72 20.21
CA ALA A 8 -47.09 -16.61 19.65
C ALA A 8 -47.46 -16.28 18.18
N ARG A 9 -47.90 -17.27 17.41
CA ARG A 9 -48.29 -17.08 16.00
C ARG A 9 -49.68 -16.46 15.81
N ARG A 10 -50.54 -16.46 16.83
CA ARG A 10 -51.87 -15.80 16.82
C ARG A 10 -51.83 -14.33 17.25
N LEU A 11 -50.78 -13.88 17.93
CA LEU A 11 -50.60 -12.48 18.35
C LEU A 11 -50.06 -11.58 17.22
N ALA A 12 -49.35 -12.15 16.23
CA ALA A 12 -48.78 -11.39 15.11
C ALA A 12 -49.75 -11.12 13.94
N THR A 13 -50.97 -11.66 13.96
CA THR A 13 -51.92 -11.56 12.82
C THR A 13 -53.21 -10.78 13.12
N LYS A 14 -53.29 -10.06 14.24
CA LYS A 14 -54.47 -9.24 14.59
C LYS A 14 -54.10 -7.87 15.16
N THR A 15 -53.53 -7.02 14.33
CA THR A 15 -53.72 -5.56 14.41
C THR A 15 -53.51 -4.99 13.01
N ARG A 16 -54.61 -4.92 12.25
CA ARG A 16 -54.72 -3.89 11.21
C ARG A 16 -55.10 -2.58 11.89
N LEU A 17 -54.58 -1.51 11.30
CA LEU A 17 -54.93 -0.08 11.39
C LEU A 17 -53.87 0.77 12.12
N PRO A 18 -53.64 2.05 11.72
CA PRO A 18 -54.20 2.79 10.56
C PRO A 18 -53.13 3.41 9.64
N GLN A 19 -53.54 3.75 8.41
CA GLN A 19 -52.90 4.83 7.68
C GLN A 19 -53.16 6.14 8.45
N GLY A 20 -52.12 6.77 8.96
CA GLY A 20 -52.20 8.05 9.67
C GLY A 20 -50.83 8.43 10.21
N ARG A 21 -50.30 9.55 9.69
CA ARG A 21 -49.10 10.33 10.08
C ARG A 21 -48.05 9.61 10.94
N ILE A 22 -46.86 9.43 10.37
CA ILE A 22 -45.61 9.28 11.12
C ILE A 22 -45.59 10.41 12.18
N PRO A 23 -45.40 10.11 13.47
CA PRO A 23 -45.28 11.16 14.49
C PRO A 23 -44.14 12.09 14.06
N GLU A 24 -44.40 13.40 14.08
CA GLU A 24 -43.33 14.37 13.85
C GLU A 24 -42.19 14.05 14.82
N PRO A 25 -40.94 13.99 14.33
CA PRO A 25 -39.80 13.82 15.21
C PRO A 25 -39.84 14.93 16.26
N PRO A 26 -39.47 14.66 17.52
CA PRO A 26 -39.34 15.71 18.51
C PRO A 26 -38.44 16.79 17.91
N SER A 27 -38.89 18.05 17.99
CA SER A 27 -38.24 19.22 17.41
C SER A 27 -36.97 19.62 18.18
N MET A 28 -36.18 18.65 18.62
CA MET A 28 -34.85 18.90 19.16
C MET A 28 -33.85 18.80 18.03
N SER A 29 -32.99 19.80 17.97
CA SER A 29 -31.85 19.85 17.06
C SER A 29 -30.81 18.80 17.45
N ASP A 30 -29.99 18.38 16.47
CA ASP A 30 -28.88 17.44 16.70
C ASP A 30 -27.88 17.96 17.75
N GLU A 31 -27.79 19.27 17.94
CA GLU A 31 -26.98 19.92 18.98
C GLU A 31 -27.58 19.74 20.39
N GLU A 32 -28.91 19.79 20.55
CA GLU A 32 -29.59 19.48 21.82
C GLU A 32 -29.54 17.97 22.14
N LEU A 33 -29.51 17.11 21.11
CA LEU A 33 -29.33 15.67 21.27
C LEU A 33 -27.89 15.32 21.68
N LEU A 34 -26.90 16.00 21.10
CA LEU A 34 -25.48 15.88 21.45
C LEU A 34 -25.21 16.41 22.87
N GLU A 35 -25.79 17.54 23.24
CA GLU A 35 -25.61 18.13 24.58
C GLU A 35 -26.31 17.28 25.67
N ALA A 36 -27.40 16.58 25.33
CA ALA A 36 -28.04 15.59 26.21
C ALA A 36 -27.21 14.29 26.36
N ILE A 37 -26.46 13.88 25.33
CA ILE A 37 -25.61 12.68 25.34
C ILE A 37 -24.25 12.96 25.99
N GLU A 38 -23.67 14.15 25.80
CA GLU A 38 -22.38 14.55 26.39
C GLU A 38 -22.47 14.83 27.90
N ASN A 39 -23.65 15.26 28.37
CA ASN A 39 -23.90 15.50 29.79
C ASN A 39 -24.53 14.29 30.51
N ASP A 40 -24.70 13.14 29.84
CA ASP A 40 -25.17 11.91 30.47
C ASP A 40 -24.03 11.23 31.26
N PRO A 41 -24.07 11.25 32.60
CA PRO A 41 -23.00 10.72 33.45
C PRO A 41 -22.84 9.19 33.36
N GLU A 42 -23.79 8.45 32.75
CA GLU A 42 -23.70 7.00 32.58
C GLU A 42 -22.80 6.58 31.40
N ILE A 43 -22.71 7.38 30.32
CA ILE A 43 -22.01 7.01 29.08
C ILE A 43 -20.52 7.40 29.13
N VAL A 44 -20.20 8.54 29.75
CA VAL A 44 -18.83 9.10 29.79
C VAL A 44 -17.83 8.22 30.57
N ASN A 45 -18.31 7.36 31.47
CA ASN A 45 -17.44 6.56 32.34
C ASN A 45 -17.29 5.07 31.97
N ASP A 46 -18.00 4.52 30.98
CA ASP A 46 -17.99 3.07 30.83
C ASP A 46 -16.84 2.51 29.98
N LYS A 47 -15.67 2.44 30.60
CA LYS A 47 -14.51 1.64 30.16
C LYS A 47 -14.91 0.21 29.75
N LYS A 48 -16.04 -0.34 30.23
CA LYS A 48 -16.50 -1.69 29.88
C LYS A 48 -16.95 -1.82 28.44
N TRP A 49 -17.51 -0.81 27.77
CA TRP A 49 -17.99 -1.02 26.39
C TRP A 49 -16.81 -1.18 25.42
N ARG A 50 -15.77 -0.34 25.56
CA ARG A 50 -14.52 -0.47 24.79
C ARG A 50 -13.83 -1.80 25.10
N ASN A 51 -13.71 -2.15 26.38
CA ASN A 51 -13.10 -3.42 26.77
C ASN A 51 -13.92 -4.64 26.33
N SER A 52 -15.25 -4.57 26.35
CA SER A 52 -16.15 -5.63 25.87
C SER A 52 -16.04 -5.79 24.36
N TYR A 53 -15.95 -4.69 23.60
CA TYR A 53 -15.70 -4.71 22.16
C TYR A 53 -14.35 -5.35 21.81
N TYR A 54 -13.27 -4.94 22.48
CA TYR A 54 -11.93 -5.54 22.28
C TYR A 54 -11.84 -7.00 22.75
N HIS A 55 -12.53 -7.36 23.84
CA HIS A 55 -12.57 -8.72 24.37
C HIS A 55 -13.35 -9.66 23.43
N GLN A 56 -14.48 -9.21 22.89
CA GLN A 56 -15.28 -9.94 21.91
C GLN A 56 -14.52 -10.14 20.60
N LEU A 57 -13.79 -9.13 20.12
CA LEU A 57 -12.89 -9.23 18.96
C LEU A 57 -11.79 -10.29 19.15
N SER A 58 -11.18 -10.39 20.35
CA SER A 58 -10.13 -11.38 20.61
C SER A 58 -10.65 -12.82 20.76
N GLN A 59 -11.84 -13.00 21.35
CA GLN A 59 -12.49 -14.31 21.46
C GLN A 59 -12.95 -14.83 20.08
N LEU A 60 -13.42 -13.93 19.21
CA LEU A 60 -13.76 -14.26 17.82
C LEU A 60 -12.55 -14.75 17.03
N SER A 61 -11.37 -14.12 17.17
CA SER A 61 -10.17 -14.59 16.47
C SER A 61 -9.75 -16.00 16.91
N GLY A 62 -9.82 -16.33 18.20
CA GLY A 62 -9.41 -17.66 18.70
C GLY A 62 -10.35 -18.80 18.32
N VAL A 63 -11.66 -18.54 18.23
CA VAL A 63 -12.66 -19.55 17.82
C VAL A 63 -12.61 -19.80 16.31
N LEU A 64 -12.31 -18.77 15.52
CA LEU A 64 -12.16 -18.89 14.06
C LEU A 64 -10.90 -19.67 13.70
N ASP A 65 -9.77 -19.41 14.36
CA ASP A 65 -8.50 -20.10 14.08
C ASP A 65 -8.57 -21.61 14.37
N SER A 66 -9.25 -22.03 15.44
CA SER A 66 -9.35 -23.46 15.82
C SER A 66 -10.24 -24.29 14.87
N ARG A 67 -11.43 -23.80 14.50
CA ARG A 67 -12.33 -24.50 13.56
C ARG A 67 -11.78 -24.53 12.13
N PHE A 68 -11.04 -23.48 11.75
CA PHE A 68 -10.41 -23.36 10.45
C PHE A 68 -9.28 -24.40 10.23
N GLN A 69 -8.49 -24.68 11.26
CA GLN A 69 -7.38 -25.65 11.21
C GLN A 69 -7.86 -27.11 11.06
N GLU A 70 -8.94 -27.46 11.76
CA GLU A 70 -9.51 -28.82 11.76
C GLU A 70 -10.13 -29.20 10.39
N GLN A 71 -10.74 -28.23 9.71
CA GLN A 71 -11.29 -28.41 8.35
C GLN A 71 -10.23 -28.34 7.25
N LEU A 72 -9.13 -27.61 7.45
CA LEU A 72 -8.03 -27.48 6.50
C LEU A 72 -7.32 -28.83 6.31
N GLN A 73 -6.97 -29.52 7.39
CA GLN A 73 -6.28 -30.83 7.32
C GLN A 73 -7.08 -31.91 6.59
N LYS A 74 -8.42 -31.86 6.66
CA LYS A 74 -9.31 -32.86 6.04
C LYS A 74 -9.44 -32.71 4.52
N ASN A 75 -9.21 -31.51 3.99
CA ASN A 75 -9.49 -31.17 2.58
C ASN A 75 -8.24 -30.98 1.72
N LEU A 76 -7.07 -30.84 2.34
CA LEU A 76 -5.74 -30.77 1.72
C LEU A 76 -5.45 -31.90 0.71
N ARG A 77 -5.93 -33.13 0.97
CA ARG A 77 -5.67 -34.32 0.13
C ARG A 77 -6.50 -34.41 -1.17
N LYS A 78 -7.41 -33.47 -1.43
CA LYS A 78 -8.39 -33.57 -2.54
C LYS A 78 -8.13 -32.59 -3.70
N ILE A 79 -7.06 -31.81 -3.62
CA ILE A 79 -6.76 -30.65 -4.50
C ILE A 79 -6.18 -31.08 -5.87
N GLU A 80 -5.70 -32.31 -6.04
CA GLU A 80 -4.94 -32.75 -7.24
C GLU A 80 -5.75 -33.10 -8.50
N SER A 81 -7.08 -33.27 -8.43
CA SER A 81 -7.81 -34.06 -9.46
C SER A 81 -8.30 -33.34 -10.73
N TYR A 82 -8.19 -32.00 -10.84
CA TYR A 82 -8.73 -31.27 -12.00
C TYR A 82 -7.72 -31.04 -13.15
N ASN A 83 -6.42 -31.14 -12.87
CA ASN A 83 -5.35 -30.74 -13.80
C ASN A 83 -4.88 -31.84 -14.78
N VAL A 84 -5.49 -33.02 -14.77
CA VAL A 84 -5.22 -34.07 -15.79
C VAL A 84 -5.72 -33.66 -17.19
N ARG A 85 -6.55 -32.61 -17.31
CA ARG A 85 -7.32 -32.33 -18.53
C ARG A 85 -6.82 -31.24 -19.49
N ILE A 86 -5.90 -30.34 -19.12
CA ILE A 86 -5.53 -29.21 -20.02
C ILE A 86 -4.00 -29.04 -20.06
N ASN A 87 -3.38 -29.71 -21.04
CA ASN A 87 -1.94 -29.88 -21.20
C ASN A 87 -1.38 -28.95 -22.29
N THR A 88 -1.55 -27.63 -22.15
CA THR A 88 -1.13 -26.62 -23.16
C THR A 88 -0.12 -25.62 -22.56
N PRO A 89 1.04 -25.33 -23.18
CA PRO A 89 2.05 -24.36 -22.70
C PRO A 89 1.52 -22.93 -22.48
N ILE A 90 2.23 -22.10 -21.70
CA ILE A 90 1.79 -20.71 -21.35
C ILE A 90 1.86 -19.78 -22.56
N GLU A 91 2.90 -19.94 -23.36
CA GLU A 91 3.21 -19.17 -24.56
C GLU A 91 2.06 -19.26 -25.57
N GLU A 92 1.44 -20.43 -25.69
CA GLU A 92 0.28 -20.69 -26.55
C GLU A 92 -1.04 -20.12 -26.02
N ARG A 93 -1.07 -19.66 -24.75
CA ARG A 93 -2.25 -19.05 -24.12
C ARG A 93 -2.26 -17.52 -24.21
N ILE A 94 -1.11 -16.88 -24.46
CA ILE A 94 -1.00 -15.43 -24.58
C ILE A 94 -1.72 -14.99 -25.86
N ARG A 95 -2.67 -14.06 -25.71
CA ARG A 95 -3.54 -13.62 -26.82
C ARG A 95 -3.07 -12.34 -27.50
N VAL A 96 -1.92 -11.81 -27.07
CA VAL A 96 -1.39 -10.51 -27.48
C VAL A 96 -0.13 -10.73 -28.29
N ASP A 97 -0.05 -10.04 -29.43
CA ASP A 97 1.17 -10.00 -30.23
C ASP A 97 2.20 -9.09 -29.58
N LEU A 98 3.18 -9.71 -28.91
CA LEU A 98 4.26 -9.02 -28.23
C LEU A 98 5.32 -8.42 -29.17
N THR A 99 5.28 -8.73 -30.48
CA THR A 99 6.23 -8.20 -31.46
C THR A 99 5.91 -6.76 -31.87
N LYS A 100 4.70 -6.27 -31.55
CA LYS A 100 4.28 -4.90 -31.82
C LYS A 100 4.98 -3.92 -30.86
N GLU A 101 5.76 -2.98 -31.39
CA GLU A 101 6.50 -1.99 -30.59
C GLU A 101 5.58 -1.11 -29.71
N ASN A 102 4.45 -0.68 -30.27
CA ASN A 102 3.52 0.25 -29.65
C ASN A 102 2.20 -0.42 -29.25
N LEU A 103 2.25 -1.26 -28.22
CA LEU A 103 1.07 -1.87 -27.62
C LEU A 103 0.25 -0.81 -26.83
N THR A 104 -0.99 -0.63 -27.28
CA THR A 104 -2.01 0.22 -26.67
C THR A 104 -2.94 -0.62 -25.79
N PHE A 105 -3.73 0.02 -24.92
CA PHE A 105 -4.71 -0.70 -24.09
C PHE A 105 -5.73 -1.54 -24.89
N LYS A 106 -5.99 -1.16 -26.15
CA LYS A 106 -6.91 -1.88 -27.05
C LYS A 106 -6.34 -3.19 -27.57
N ASP A 107 -5.01 -3.32 -27.58
CA ASP A 107 -4.34 -4.55 -27.99
C ASP A 107 -4.46 -5.64 -26.92
N PHE A 108 -4.61 -5.25 -25.65
CA PHE A 108 -4.79 -6.18 -24.53
C PHE A 108 -6.27 -6.51 -24.25
N TYR A 109 -7.18 -5.56 -24.50
CA TYR A 109 -8.58 -5.70 -24.11
C TYR A 109 -9.56 -5.19 -25.17
N SER A 110 -10.62 -5.98 -25.39
CA SER A 110 -11.66 -5.69 -26.39
C SER A 110 -12.64 -4.58 -25.99
N ASN A 111 -12.66 -4.12 -24.73
CA ASN A 111 -13.59 -3.07 -24.29
C ASN A 111 -13.09 -1.67 -24.67
N VAL A 112 -13.44 -1.23 -25.89
CA VAL A 112 -13.01 0.06 -26.46
C VAL A 112 -13.43 1.25 -25.62
N LEU A 113 -14.58 1.20 -24.95
CA LEU A 113 -15.07 2.31 -24.11
C LEU A 113 -14.17 2.52 -22.89
N VAL A 114 -13.87 1.45 -22.16
CA VAL A 114 -12.98 1.50 -20.99
C VAL A 114 -11.57 1.89 -21.40
N ALA A 115 -11.06 1.34 -22.50
CA ALA A 115 -9.74 1.72 -23.03
C ALA A 115 -9.65 3.22 -23.36
N LYS A 116 -10.62 3.78 -24.11
CA LYS A 116 -10.66 5.21 -24.41
C LYS A 116 -10.86 6.08 -23.15
N ALA A 117 -11.61 5.60 -22.16
CA ALA A 117 -11.79 6.32 -20.90
C ALA A 117 -10.48 6.38 -20.09
N ILE A 118 -9.74 5.28 -20.04
CA ILE A 118 -8.41 5.23 -19.41
C ILE A 118 -7.44 6.16 -20.13
N GLU A 119 -7.35 6.08 -21.46
CA GLU A 119 -6.52 6.95 -22.29
C GLU A 119 -6.80 8.44 -22.00
N ARG A 120 -8.07 8.84 -21.97
CA ARG A 120 -8.47 10.23 -21.68
C ARG A 120 -8.21 10.65 -20.24
N SER A 121 -8.41 9.75 -19.27
CA SER A 121 -8.26 10.06 -17.85
C SER A 121 -6.79 10.22 -17.41
N THR A 122 -5.88 9.52 -18.09
CA THR A 122 -4.45 9.48 -17.78
C THR A 122 -3.62 10.35 -18.71
N GLY A 123 -4.09 10.59 -19.93
CA GLY A 123 -3.27 11.15 -21.02
C GLY A 123 -2.26 10.15 -21.59
N ILE A 124 -2.33 8.87 -21.19
CA ILE A 124 -1.38 7.82 -21.57
C ILE A 124 -2.05 6.90 -22.59
N THR A 125 -1.45 6.80 -23.77
CA THR A 125 -1.95 5.96 -24.88
C THR A 125 -1.30 4.58 -24.92
N THR A 126 -0.04 4.49 -24.52
CA THR A 126 0.76 3.26 -24.52
C THR A 126 0.99 2.75 -23.10
N ALA A 127 0.82 1.45 -22.90
CA ALA A 127 1.12 0.81 -21.63
C ALA A 127 2.64 0.90 -21.33
N THR A 128 3.03 1.02 -20.06
CA THR A 128 4.43 0.90 -19.64
C THR A 128 4.96 -0.52 -19.90
N GLU A 129 6.28 -0.72 -19.91
CA GLU A 129 6.86 -2.07 -20.07
C GLU A 129 6.41 -3.04 -18.98
N PHE A 130 6.22 -2.58 -17.74
CA PHE A 130 5.60 -3.38 -16.69
C PHE A 130 4.15 -3.74 -17.04
N GLN A 131 3.34 -2.75 -17.44
CA GLN A 131 1.94 -2.95 -17.81
C GLN A 131 1.78 -3.88 -19.03
N LYS A 132 2.64 -3.76 -20.04
CA LYS A 132 2.64 -4.65 -21.21
C LYS A 132 2.83 -6.10 -20.79
N ARG A 133 3.86 -6.37 -19.97
CA ARG A 133 4.17 -7.72 -19.46
C ARG A 133 3.03 -8.30 -18.62
N ILE A 134 2.52 -7.55 -17.64
CA ILE A 134 1.45 -8.05 -16.77
C ILE A 134 0.14 -8.26 -17.54
N PHE A 135 -0.22 -7.37 -18.48
CA PHE A 135 -1.43 -7.54 -19.29
C PHE A 135 -1.32 -8.69 -20.29
N ALA A 136 -0.13 -8.96 -20.83
CA ALA A 136 0.10 -10.11 -21.70
C ALA A 136 -0.14 -11.43 -20.95
N LEU A 137 0.46 -11.59 -19.76
CA LEU A 137 0.20 -12.74 -18.89
C LEU A 137 -1.27 -12.81 -18.47
N ALA A 138 -1.85 -11.65 -18.14
CA ALA A 138 -3.23 -11.59 -17.71
C ALA A 138 -4.21 -12.02 -18.81
N SER A 139 -3.90 -11.72 -20.08
CA SER A 139 -4.70 -12.14 -21.24
C SER A 139 -4.82 -13.65 -21.40
N GLY A 140 -3.82 -14.40 -20.92
CA GLY A 140 -3.79 -15.86 -20.88
C GLY A 140 -4.41 -16.49 -19.63
N TYR A 141 -5.03 -15.67 -18.77
CA TYR A 141 -5.57 -16.09 -17.46
C TYR A 141 -4.50 -16.71 -16.52
N VAL A 142 -3.24 -16.27 -16.67
CA VAL A 142 -2.10 -16.74 -15.87
C VAL A 142 -2.06 -15.99 -14.55
N SER A 143 -1.85 -16.71 -13.44
CA SER A 143 -1.60 -16.09 -12.13
C SER A 143 -0.11 -15.84 -11.94
N THR A 144 0.27 -14.71 -11.33
CA THR A 144 1.68 -14.31 -11.24
C THR A 144 1.97 -13.47 -10.00
N VAL A 145 3.21 -13.51 -9.55
CA VAL A 145 3.83 -12.46 -8.73
C VAL A 145 4.78 -11.68 -9.64
N ALA A 146 4.52 -10.38 -9.77
CA ALA A 146 5.23 -9.48 -10.66
C ALA A 146 6.08 -8.49 -9.87
N VAL A 147 7.40 -8.59 -9.99
CA VAL A 147 8.35 -7.59 -9.50
C VAL A 147 8.39 -6.46 -10.52
N GLY A 148 8.21 -5.24 -10.03
CA GLY A 148 8.31 -4.05 -10.87
C GLY A 148 8.88 -2.88 -10.10
N GLU A 149 9.66 -2.04 -10.78
CA GLU A 149 10.25 -0.85 -10.19
C GLU A 149 9.16 0.14 -9.76
N PRO A 150 9.37 0.94 -8.70
CA PRO A 150 8.38 1.90 -8.26
C PRO A 150 8.06 2.92 -9.36
N GLY A 151 6.79 3.26 -9.53
CA GLY A 151 6.36 4.26 -10.52
C GLY A 151 6.17 3.72 -11.94
N THR A 152 6.30 2.42 -12.17
CA THR A 152 6.04 1.75 -13.46
C THR A 152 4.55 1.49 -13.74
N GLY A 153 3.64 1.93 -12.85
CA GLY A 153 2.19 1.79 -13.03
C GLY A 153 1.63 0.43 -12.60
N ARG A 154 2.22 -0.20 -11.58
CA ARG A 154 1.80 -1.50 -11.02
C ARG A 154 0.36 -1.48 -10.49
N SER A 155 0.07 -0.56 -9.56
CA SER A 155 -1.24 -0.37 -8.95
C SER A 155 -2.33 -0.10 -10.00
N THR A 156 -2.02 0.77 -10.97
CA THR A 156 -2.95 1.07 -12.06
C THR A 156 -3.16 -0.12 -12.97
N ALA A 157 -2.13 -0.95 -13.23
CA ALA A 157 -2.28 -2.18 -13.98
C ALA A 157 -3.28 -3.14 -13.32
N LEU A 158 -3.15 -3.38 -12.01
CA LEU A 158 -4.05 -4.28 -11.27
C LEU A 158 -5.51 -3.81 -11.33
N PHE A 159 -5.74 -2.52 -11.11
CA PHE A 159 -7.10 -1.95 -11.15
C PHE A 159 -7.66 -1.92 -12.58
N THR A 160 -6.87 -1.52 -13.56
CA THR A 160 -7.23 -1.50 -14.98
C THR A 160 -7.60 -2.88 -15.48
N HIS A 161 -6.81 -3.91 -15.15
CA HIS A 161 -7.15 -5.30 -15.48
C HIS A 161 -8.53 -5.68 -14.91
N GLY A 162 -8.76 -5.38 -13.62
CA GLY A 162 -10.03 -5.63 -12.96
C GLY A 162 -11.25 -4.98 -13.63
N LEU A 163 -11.09 -3.78 -14.22
CA LEU A 163 -12.14 -3.08 -14.97
C LEU A 163 -12.43 -3.68 -16.35
N PHE A 164 -11.45 -4.36 -16.95
CA PHE A 164 -11.58 -4.94 -18.29
C PHE A 164 -12.20 -6.34 -18.29
N LEU A 165 -12.20 -7.02 -17.15
CA LEU A 165 -12.76 -8.35 -17.02
C LEU A 165 -14.27 -8.34 -17.26
N ARG A 166 -14.76 -9.31 -18.02
CA ARG A 166 -16.21 -9.50 -18.19
C ARG A 166 -16.75 -10.30 -17.02
N ARG A 167 -17.93 -9.92 -16.53
CA ARG A 167 -18.67 -10.74 -15.55
C ARG A 167 -19.04 -12.07 -16.21
N ALA A 168 -18.55 -13.17 -15.65
CA ALA A 168 -18.91 -14.50 -16.12
C ALA A 168 -20.31 -14.87 -15.58
N PRO A 169 -21.32 -15.13 -16.44
CA PRO A 169 -22.66 -15.49 -15.97
C PRO A 169 -22.66 -16.73 -15.06
N ALA A 170 -21.76 -17.68 -15.32
CA ALA A 170 -21.59 -18.89 -14.53
C ALA A 170 -21.18 -18.62 -13.07
N ARG A 171 -20.51 -17.49 -12.78
CA ARG A 171 -20.13 -17.10 -11.42
C ARG A 171 -21.28 -16.46 -10.64
N GLY A 172 -22.43 -16.19 -11.26
CA GLY A 172 -23.58 -15.57 -10.59
C GLY A 172 -23.33 -14.12 -10.17
N GLU A 173 -24.26 -13.58 -9.38
CA GLU A 173 -24.19 -12.20 -8.91
C GLU A 173 -23.17 -12.05 -7.77
N GLY A 174 -22.33 -11.02 -7.85
CA GLY A 174 -21.42 -10.64 -6.76
C GLY A 174 -20.34 -9.68 -7.21
N ILE A 175 -19.32 -9.51 -6.38
CA ILE A 175 -18.13 -8.72 -6.71
C ILE A 175 -17.33 -9.50 -7.76
N ASN A 176 -16.96 -8.85 -8.86
CA ASN A 176 -16.24 -9.51 -9.96
C ASN A 176 -14.71 -9.49 -9.75
N SER A 177 -14.19 -8.35 -9.30
CA SER A 177 -12.76 -8.11 -9.17
C SER A 177 -12.47 -7.55 -7.78
N LEU A 178 -11.53 -8.14 -7.05
CA LEU A 178 -11.05 -7.63 -5.76
C LEU A 178 -9.63 -7.10 -5.94
N VAL A 179 -9.35 -5.88 -5.48
CA VAL A 179 -8.00 -5.31 -5.46
C VAL A 179 -7.66 -4.92 -4.02
N LEU A 180 -6.57 -5.48 -3.50
CA LEU A 180 -6.10 -5.24 -2.14
C LEU A 180 -4.93 -4.27 -2.17
N VAL A 181 -4.98 -3.24 -1.32
CA VAL A 181 -3.98 -2.15 -1.22
C VAL A 181 -3.55 -1.95 0.22
N ASN A 182 -2.32 -1.48 0.43
CA ASN A 182 -1.69 -1.50 1.76
C ASN A 182 -2.32 -0.48 2.71
N SER A 183 -2.74 0.67 2.19
CA SER A 183 -3.22 1.78 3.01
C SER A 183 -4.49 2.44 2.47
N GLY A 184 -5.24 3.11 3.37
CA GLY A 184 -6.42 3.89 2.98
C GLY A 184 -6.09 5.04 2.03
N LEU A 185 -4.87 5.58 2.09
CA LEU A 185 -4.41 6.61 1.17
C LEU A 185 -4.23 6.07 -0.25
N GLN A 186 -3.71 4.84 -0.41
CA GLN A 186 -3.66 4.16 -1.71
C GLN A 186 -5.07 3.88 -2.25
N ALA A 187 -5.99 3.43 -1.40
CA ALA A 187 -7.39 3.22 -1.78
C ALA A 187 -8.04 4.53 -2.26
N ALA A 188 -7.83 5.64 -1.54
CA ALA A 188 -8.31 6.96 -1.93
C ALA A 188 -7.65 7.47 -3.23
N GLN A 189 -6.37 7.17 -3.46
CA GLN A 189 -5.71 7.49 -4.73
C GLN A 189 -6.34 6.70 -5.90
N MET A 190 -6.63 5.42 -5.71
CA MET A 190 -7.36 4.61 -6.71
C MET A 190 -8.79 5.11 -6.91
N GLN A 191 -9.47 5.59 -5.86
CA GLN A 191 -10.80 6.18 -5.95
C GLN A 191 -10.81 7.40 -6.88
N LYS A 192 -9.87 8.33 -6.70
CA LYS A 192 -9.72 9.49 -7.60
C LYS A 192 -9.46 9.06 -9.04
N TYR A 193 -8.69 7.99 -9.24
CA TYR A 193 -8.47 7.43 -10.57
C TYR A 193 -9.76 6.87 -11.18
N ALA A 194 -10.52 6.08 -10.41
CA ALA A 194 -11.79 5.53 -10.84
C ALA A 194 -12.82 6.62 -11.16
N GLU A 195 -12.88 7.71 -10.39
CA GLU A 195 -13.75 8.85 -10.66
C GLU A 195 -13.45 9.50 -12.01
N LYS A 196 -12.16 9.69 -12.35
CA LYS A 196 -11.75 10.23 -13.67
C LYS A 196 -12.15 9.30 -14.82
N VAL A 197 -11.99 7.99 -14.65
CA VAL A 197 -12.41 6.99 -15.63
C VAL A 197 -13.93 7.00 -15.78
N TYR A 198 -14.68 6.97 -14.67
CA TYR A 198 -16.13 7.01 -14.65
C TYR A 198 -16.69 8.25 -15.36
N GLN A 199 -16.16 9.45 -15.04
CA GLN A 199 -16.54 10.68 -15.72
C GLN A 199 -16.29 10.63 -17.23
N SER A 200 -15.18 10.01 -17.64
CA SER A 200 -14.84 9.84 -19.05
C SER A 200 -15.82 8.90 -19.78
N ILE A 201 -16.26 7.82 -19.11
CA ILE A 201 -17.29 6.90 -19.62
C ILE A 201 -18.65 7.62 -19.71
N ARG A 202 -19.06 8.31 -18.64
CA ARG A 202 -20.31 9.09 -18.57
C ARG A 202 -20.41 10.13 -19.70
N ARG A 203 -19.33 10.86 -20.00
CA ARG A 203 -19.29 11.82 -21.11
C ARG A 203 -19.47 11.15 -22.47
N ALA A 204 -18.92 9.95 -22.65
CA ALA A 204 -19.03 9.21 -23.91
C ALA A 204 -20.39 8.50 -24.06
N LYS A 205 -20.96 7.99 -22.96
CA LYS A 205 -22.23 7.26 -22.94
C LYS A 205 -22.98 7.51 -21.62
N PRO A 206 -23.77 8.59 -21.51
CA PRO A 206 -24.38 9.04 -20.25
C PRO A 206 -25.25 8.02 -19.53
N GLN A 207 -25.90 7.12 -20.29
CA GLN A 207 -26.81 6.10 -19.75
C GLN A 207 -26.14 4.75 -19.42
N SER A 208 -24.82 4.61 -19.64
CA SER A 208 -24.15 3.31 -19.51
C SER A 208 -23.88 2.85 -18.07
N LEU A 209 -23.73 3.79 -17.13
CA LEU A 209 -23.45 3.51 -15.72
C LEU A 209 -24.25 4.46 -14.82
N PRO A 210 -25.17 3.97 -13.98
CA PRO A 210 -26.08 4.81 -13.20
C PRO A 210 -25.42 5.51 -12.01
N ASN A 211 -24.34 4.95 -11.46
CA ASN A 211 -23.50 5.58 -10.44
C ASN A 211 -22.08 4.99 -10.50
N ILE A 212 -21.13 5.60 -9.78
CA ILE A 212 -19.75 5.08 -9.71
C ILE A 212 -19.68 3.78 -8.91
N GLN A 213 -20.54 3.61 -7.90
CA GLN A 213 -20.59 2.46 -7.00
C GLN A 213 -20.86 1.14 -7.73
N THR A 214 -21.54 1.16 -8.89
CA THR A 214 -21.70 -0.03 -9.74
C THR A 214 -20.41 -0.46 -10.43
N MET A 215 -19.54 0.50 -10.74
CA MET A 215 -18.24 0.28 -11.37
C MET A 215 -17.17 -0.07 -10.32
N ALA A 216 -17.02 0.78 -9.30
CA ALA A 216 -16.00 0.61 -8.29
C ALA A 216 -16.46 1.11 -6.91
N GLN A 217 -16.11 0.37 -5.87
CA GLN A 217 -16.27 0.78 -4.47
C GLN A 217 -14.95 0.63 -3.72
N PHE A 218 -14.78 1.42 -2.66
CA PHE A 218 -13.52 1.58 -1.94
C PHE A 218 -13.77 1.42 -0.44
N LEU A 219 -13.09 0.46 0.18
CA LEU A 219 -13.26 0.12 1.59
C LEU A 219 -11.94 0.23 2.34
N TYR A 220 -11.83 1.25 3.19
CA TYR A 220 -10.67 1.47 4.04
C TYR A 220 -11.11 2.11 5.36
N ARG A 221 -10.31 1.97 6.41
CA ARG A 221 -10.58 2.63 7.69
C ARG A 221 -10.47 4.15 7.54
N ALA A 222 -11.49 4.86 7.99
CA ALA A 222 -11.62 6.31 7.82
C ALA A 222 -12.34 6.92 9.03
N ASP A 223 -12.80 8.16 8.93
CA ASP A 223 -13.74 8.71 9.91
C ASP A 223 -15.09 7.96 9.87
N GLN A 224 -15.87 8.12 10.94
CA GLN A 224 -17.14 7.39 11.11
C GLN A 224 -18.11 7.67 9.96
N GLN A 225 -18.21 8.92 9.50
CA GLN A 225 -19.11 9.30 8.40
C GLN A 225 -18.74 8.59 7.10
N THR A 226 -17.45 8.55 6.75
CA THR A 226 -16.96 7.85 5.56
C THR A 226 -17.21 6.35 5.67
N GLU A 227 -16.97 5.76 6.83
CA GLU A 227 -17.22 4.33 7.07
C GLU A 227 -18.70 3.95 6.99
N GLU A 228 -19.59 4.79 7.50
CA GLU A 228 -21.04 4.63 7.38
C GLU A 228 -21.49 4.74 5.91
N GLN A 229 -20.93 5.69 5.16
CA GLN A 229 -21.22 5.83 3.73
C GLN A 229 -20.72 4.62 2.93
N GLN A 230 -19.54 4.07 3.25
CA GLN A 230 -19.04 2.84 2.63
C GLN A 230 -20.02 1.67 2.84
N ILE A 231 -20.58 1.53 4.04
CA ILE A 231 -21.56 0.48 4.35
C ILE A 231 -22.87 0.72 3.59
N LYS A 232 -23.35 1.97 3.56
CA LYS A 232 -24.55 2.35 2.81
C LYS A 232 -24.41 2.05 1.32
N ASP A 233 -23.29 2.42 0.71
CA ASP A 233 -22.99 2.16 -0.71
C ASP A 233 -22.98 0.65 -1.01
N LEU A 234 -22.42 -0.17 -0.11
CA LEU A 234 -22.45 -1.63 -0.22
C LEU A 234 -23.85 -2.21 -0.07
N MET A 235 -24.69 -1.65 0.78
CA MET A 235 -26.08 -2.11 0.95
C MET A 235 -26.95 -1.75 -0.26
N GLU A 236 -26.78 -0.54 -0.80
CA GLU A 236 -27.52 -0.07 -1.98
C GLU A 236 -27.02 -0.72 -3.27
N THR A 237 -25.70 -0.95 -3.38
CA THR A 237 -25.05 -1.55 -4.54
C THR A 237 -24.15 -2.72 -4.11
N PRO A 238 -24.71 -3.90 -3.79
CA PRO A 238 -23.96 -5.04 -3.21
C PRO A 238 -23.01 -5.76 -4.17
N CYS A 239 -23.10 -5.46 -5.47
CA CYS A 239 -22.35 -6.14 -6.52
C CYS A 239 -21.51 -5.14 -7.34
N PRO A 240 -20.56 -4.38 -6.75
CA PRO A 240 -19.66 -3.53 -7.54
C PRO A 240 -18.84 -4.39 -8.51
N HIS A 241 -18.44 -3.81 -9.65
CA HIS A 241 -17.60 -4.52 -10.62
C HIS A 241 -16.19 -4.72 -10.07
N VAL A 242 -15.60 -3.67 -9.51
CA VAL A 242 -14.32 -3.74 -8.79
C VAL A 242 -14.52 -3.30 -7.35
N LEU A 243 -14.02 -4.08 -6.39
CA LEU A 243 -13.91 -3.68 -5.00
C LEU A 243 -12.44 -3.44 -4.68
N VAL A 244 -12.09 -2.24 -4.24
CA VAL A 244 -10.75 -1.92 -3.74
C VAL A 244 -10.80 -1.83 -2.23
N SER A 245 -9.92 -2.53 -1.50
CA SER A 245 -9.95 -2.50 -0.05
C SER A 245 -8.58 -2.67 0.60
N THR A 246 -8.43 -2.13 1.82
CA THR A 246 -7.34 -2.56 2.71
C THR A 246 -7.70 -3.88 3.38
N PRO A 247 -6.75 -4.82 3.56
CA PRO A 247 -7.06 -6.16 4.06
C PRO A 247 -7.81 -6.15 5.39
N GLN A 248 -7.37 -5.31 6.33
CA GLN A 248 -8.00 -5.20 7.64
C GLN A 248 -9.45 -4.70 7.56
N ARG A 249 -9.75 -3.69 6.75
CA ARG A 249 -11.11 -3.15 6.64
C ARG A 249 -12.06 -4.18 6.05
N LEU A 250 -11.60 -4.92 5.05
CA LEU A 250 -12.40 -5.99 4.46
C LEU A 250 -12.70 -7.09 5.49
N LEU A 251 -11.71 -7.49 6.28
CA LEU A 251 -11.91 -8.43 7.39
C LEU A 251 -12.91 -7.90 8.43
N ASP A 252 -12.82 -6.62 8.81
CA ASP A 252 -13.75 -6.00 9.77
C ASP A 252 -15.21 -6.12 9.27
N LEU A 253 -15.45 -5.91 7.97
CA LEU A 253 -16.77 -6.03 7.36
C LEU A 253 -17.24 -7.48 7.23
N LEU A 254 -16.34 -8.39 6.83
CA LEU A 254 -16.65 -9.82 6.73
C LEU A 254 -16.94 -10.45 8.10
N ALA A 255 -16.33 -9.93 9.17
CA ALA A 255 -16.56 -10.38 10.54
C ALA A 255 -17.87 -9.88 11.16
N THR A 256 -18.58 -8.95 10.51
CA THR A 256 -19.83 -8.36 10.99
C THR A 256 -21.01 -8.76 10.10
N ARG A 257 -22.11 -7.99 10.13
CA ARG A 257 -23.25 -8.18 9.21
C ARG A 257 -22.88 -7.94 7.74
N GLY A 258 -21.67 -7.45 7.44
CA GLY A 258 -21.17 -7.23 6.08
C GLY A 258 -21.22 -8.46 5.19
N MET A 259 -21.09 -9.66 5.75
CA MET A 259 -21.21 -10.91 5.00
C MET A 259 -22.57 -11.09 4.32
N TYR A 260 -23.65 -10.48 4.83
CA TYR A 260 -25.00 -10.63 4.25
C TYR A 260 -25.18 -9.89 2.93
N PHE A 261 -24.43 -8.80 2.72
CA PHE A 261 -24.54 -7.98 1.51
C PHE A 261 -23.28 -8.02 0.65
N MET A 262 -22.14 -8.42 1.21
CA MET A 262 -20.88 -8.51 0.47
C MET A 262 -20.69 -9.88 -0.18
N LYS A 263 -21.01 -9.97 -1.46
CA LYS A 263 -20.92 -11.21 -2.26
C LYS A 263 -19.52 -11.41 -2.86
N VAL A 264 -18.53 -11.77 -2.03
CA VAL A 264 -17.14 -12.08 -2.47
C VAL A 264 -16.96 -13.48 -3.09
N ASN A 265 -18.05 -14.23 -3.25
CA ASN A 265 -18.04 -15.57 -3.82
C ASN A 265 -17.94 -15.58 -5.37
N SER A 266 -18.18 -14.47 -6.05
CA SER A 266 -18.25 -14.42 -7.54
C SER A 266 -17.00 -13.83 -8.20
N LEU A 267 -15.87 -13.82 -7.49
CA LEU A 267 -14.62 -13.22 -7.94
C LEU A 267 -14.02 -13.96 -9.14
N ALA A 268 -13.79 -13.24 -10.23
CA ALA A 268 -13.02 -13.70 -11.37
C ALA A 268 -11.51 -13.40 -11.22
N TYR A 269 -11.18 -12.43 -10.37
CA TYR A 269 -9.83 -11.88 -10.22
C TYR A 269 -9.60 -11.30 -8.82
N ILE A 270 -8.39 -11.53 -8.29
CA ILE A 270 -7.87 -10.88 -7.09
C ILE A 270 -6.49 -10.28 -7.42
N GLY A 271 -6.38 -8.97 -7.32
CA GLY A 271 -5.13 -8.23 -7.39
C GLY A 271 -4.64 -7.88 -5.99
N VAL A 272 -3.35 -8.03 -5.71
CA VAL A 272 -2.74 -7.57 -4.45
C VAL A 272 -1.57 -6.67 -4.78
N ASP A 273 -1.71 -5.40 -4.44
CA ASP A 273 -0.66 -4.41 -4.70
C ASP A 273 0.35 -4.41 -3.56
N ASP A 274 1.65 -4.42 -3.89
CA ASP A 274 2.74 -4.33 -2.91
C ASP A 274 2.60 -5.38 -1.80
N ILE A 275 2.38 -6.65 -2.18
CA ILE A 275 2.10 -7.75 -1.22
C ILE A 275 3.23 -7.94 -0.21
N ASP A 276 4.45 -7.70 -0.65
CA ASP A 276 5.65 -7.73 0.17
C ASP A 276 5.60 -6.69 1.29
N HIS A 277 4.84 -5.60 1.18
CA HIS A 277 4.64 -4.59 2.24
C HIS A 277 3.52 -4.97 3.23
N MET A 278 2.65 -5.90 2.86
CA MET A 278 1.58 -6.40 3.74
C MET A 278 2.00 -7.66 4.51
N MET A 279 3.11 -8.27 4.11
CA MET A 279 3.68 -9.49 4.68
C MET A 279 5.03 -9.18 5.33
N ASP A 280 5.34 -9.87 6.41
CA ASP A 280 6.67 -9.79 7.01
C ASP A 280 7.57 -10.81 6.31
N VAL A 281 8.31 -10.37 5.29
CA VAL A 281 9.17 -11.20 4.42
C VAL A 281 10.29 -11.92 5.21
N GLY A 282 10.46 -11.61 6.50
CA GLY A 282 11.42 -12.27 7.40
C GLY A 282 10.79 -13.10 8.52
N ALA A 283 9.47 -13.23 8.57
CA ALA A 283 8.78 -14.03 9.58
C ALA A 283 7.91 -15.10 8.89
N PRO A 284 7.95 -16.38 9.37
CA PRO A 284 7.17 -17.46 8.79
C PRO A 284 5.69 -17.08 8.64
N ILE A 285 5.13 -17.23 7.44
CA ILE A 285 3.70 -17.03 7.17
C ILE A 285 2.81 -17.89 8.10
N ASP A 286 3.32 -19.04 8.57
CA ASP A 286 2.64 -19.99 9.45
C ASP A 286 2.77 -19.70 10.96
N ASP A 287 3.32 -18.54 11.36
CA ASP A 287 3.33 -18.16 12.77
C ASP A 287 1.90 -17.94 13.32
N GLN A 288 1.70 -18.09 14.64
CA GLN A 288 0.41 -17.93 15.34
C GLN A 288 -0.23 -16.53 15.13
N ARG A 289 0.48 -15.58 14.51
CA ARG A 289 0.02 -14.23 14.18
C ARG A 289 0.07 -13.95 12.68
N LYS A 290 -0.73 -14.67 11.89
CA LYS A 290 -0.98 -14.35 10.49
C LYS A 290 -1.34 -12.87 10.29
N THR A 291 -0.71 -12.22 9.32
CA THR A 291 -1.02 -10.83 8.96
C THR A 291 -2.44 -10.72 8.39
N PRO A 292 -3.06 -9.52 8.40
CA PRO A 292 -4.41 -9.34 7.87
C PRO A 292 -4.58 -9.79 6.41
N ILE A 293 -3.57 -9.59 5.55
CA ILE A 293 -3.61 -10.05 4.16
C ILE A 293 -3.67 -11.58 4.07
N VAL A 294 -2.86 -12.28 4.87
CA VAL A 294 -2.82 -13.75 4.87
C VAL A 294 -4.17 -14.29 5.31
N LYS A 295 -4.72 -13.78 6.43
CA LYS A 295 -6.04 -14.19 6.94
C LYS A 295 -7.15 -13.97 5.92
N LEU A 296 -7.13 -12.83 5.24
CA LEU A 296 -8.12 -12.47 4.24
C LEU A 296 -8.06 -13.37 3.00
N LEU A 297 -6.87 -13.55 2.42
CA LEU A 297 -6.70 -14.38 1.22
C LEU A 297 -7.05 -15.84 1.52
N ASP A 298 -6.59 -16.37 2.66
CA ASP A 298 -6.98 -17.70 3.15
C ASP A 298 -8.49 -17.87 3.22
N TYR A 299 -9.22 -16.86 3.70
CA TYR A 299 -10.67 -16.91 3.79
C TYR A 299 -11.35 -16.81 2.42
N VAL A 300 -10.98 -15.79 1.62
CA VAL A 300 -11.63 -15.50 0.33
C VAL A 300 -11.41 -16.63 -0.67
N LEU A 301 -10.19 -17.17 -0.74
CA LEU A 301 -9.86 -18.26 -1.68
C LEU A 301 -10.53 -19.57 -1.28
N LYS A 302 -10.67 -19.85 0.02
CA LYS A 302 -11.46 -21.00 0.50
C LYS A 302 -12.93 -20.92 0.09
N LEU A 303 -13.54 -19.73 0.07
CA LEU A 303 -14.91 -19.55 -0.44
C LEU A 303 -15.00 -19.88 -1.93
N GLN A 304 -13.93 -19.61 -2.69
CA GLN A 304 -13.84 -19.95 -4.12
C GLN A 304 -13.63 -21.45 -4.34
N ASP A 305 -12.91 -22.13 -3.44
CA ASP A 305 -12.71 -23.58 -3.51
C ASP A 305 -14.01 -24.36 -3.44
N TYR A 306 -15.00 -23.89 -2.67
CA TYR A 306 -16.35 -24.48 -2.68
C TYR A 306 -16.96 -24.49 -4.09
N ARG A 307 -16.74 -23.44 -4.88
CA ARG A 307 -17.26 -23.32 -6.25
C ARG A 307 -16.47 -24.14 -7.27
N ARG A 308 -15.19 -24.41 -7.00
CA ARG A 308 -14.39 -25.36 -7.79
C ARG A 308 -15.01 -26.76 -7.79
N PHE A 309 -15.57 -27.21 -6.66
CA PHE A 309 -16.33 -28.47 -6.59
C PHE A 309 -17.56 -28.50 -7.52
N HIS A 310 -17.99 -27.34 -8.01
CA HIS A 310 -19.08 -27.15 -8.95
C HIS A 310 -18.61 -26.74 -10.37
N ASN A 311 -17.36 -27.05 -10.73
CA ASN A 311 -16.74 -26.78 -12.05
C ASN A 311 -16.58 -25.30 -12.42
N GLU A 312 -16.55 -24.38 -11.45
CA GLU A 312 -16.21 -22.99 -11.71
C GLU A 312 -14.68 -22.75 -11.65
N PRO A 313 -14.11 -21.93 -12.56
CA PRO A 313 -12.67 -21.67 -12.57
C PRO A 313 -12.24 -20.88 -11.33
N HIS A 314 -11.04 -21.16 -10.79
CA HIS A 314 -10.44 -20.34 -9.75
C HIS A 314 -10.27 -18.89 -10.22
N PRO A 315 -10.41 -17.86 -9.36
CA PRO A 315 -9.99 -16.51 -9.73
C PRO A 315 -8.53 -16.47 -10.18
N GLN A 316 -8.24 -15.57 -11.11
CA GLN A 316 -6.87 -15.22 -11.46
C GLN A 316 -6.26 -14.38 -10.33
N LEU A 317 -5.03 -14.68 -9.94
CA LEU A 317 -4.31 -13.94 -8.91
C LEU A 317 -3.13 -13.17 -9.51
N LEU A 318 -3.10 -11.85 -9.34
CA LEU A 318 -1.97 -11.02 -9.78
C LEU A 318 -1.43 -10.23 -8.58
N PHE A 319 -0.23 -10.56 -8.14
CA PHE A 319 0.42 -9.87 -7.03
C PHE A 319 1.56 -9.00 -7.55
N THR A 320 1.78 -7.84 -6.96
CA THR A 320 2.93 -6.97 -7.29
C THR A 320 3.86 -6.87 -6.09
N THR A 321 5.16 -6.76 -6.36
CA THR A 321 6.21 -6.62 -5.33
C THR A 321 7.21 -5.55 -5.72
N THR A 322 7.88 -4.99 -4.72
CA THR A 322 8.91 -3.96 -4.88
C THR A 322 10.30 -4.58 -4.84
N PRO A 323 11.14 -4.33 -5.87
CA PRO A 323 12.50 -4.84 -5.86
C PRO A 323 13.39 -4.10 -4.83
N PRO A 324 14.44 -4.75 -4.31
CA PRO A 324 14.77 -6.16 -4.49
C PRO A 324 13.85 -7.04 -3.63
N THR A 325 13.18 -8.01 -4.26
CA THR A 325 12.41 -9.03 -3.56
C THR A 325 13.25 -10.32 -3.52
N PRO A 326 13.47 -10.95 -2.36
CA PRO A 326 14.30 -12.16 -2.29
C PRO A 326 13.55 -13.39 -2.82
N ARG A 327 14.28 -14.38 -3.36
CA ARG A 327 13.69 -15.65 -3.81
C ARG A 327 12.94 -16.38 -2.69
N LEU A 328 13.49 -16.31 -1.48
CA LEU A 328 12.88 -16.85 -0.27
C LEU A 328 11.44 -16.40 -0.08
N PHE A 329 11.06 -15.18 -0.50
CA PHE A 329 9.68 -14.71 -0.43
C PHE A 329 8.73 -15.54 -1.32
N LEU A 330 9.15 -15.87 -2.54
CA LEU A 330 8.38 -16.72 -3.44
C LEU A 330 8.32 -18.16 -2.93
N ASP A 331 9.45 -18.69 -2.46
CA ASP A 331 9.53 -20.04 -1.92
C ASP A 331 8.60 -20.15 -0.69
N GLU A 332 8.59 -19.15 0.18
CA GLU A 332 7.72 -19.11 1.35
C GLU A 332 6.24 -19.00 0.97
N LEU A 333 5.89 -18.20 -0.04
CA LEU A 333 4.53 -18.18 -0.60
C LEU A 333 4.12 -19.56 -1.13
N GLN A 334 5.04 -20.26 -1.81
CA GLN A 334 4.78 -21.58 -2.38
C GLN A 334 4.61 -22.67 -1.33
N GLU A 335 5.46 -22.66 -0.31
CA GLU A 335 5.46 -23.66 0.76
C GLU A 335 4.34 -23.41 1.77
N SER A 336 4.07 -22.15 2.10
CA SER A 336 3.19 -21.79 3.22
C SER A 336 1.76 -21.43 2.80
N THR A 337 1.49 -21.26 1.50
CA THR A 337 0.16 -20.87 1.01
C THR A 337 -0.35 -21.78 -0.09
N GLN A 338 -1.68 -21.88 -0.17
CA GLN A 338 -2.37 -22.59 -1.26
C GLN A 338 -3.10 -21.63 -2.19
N TRP A 339 -2.63 -20.38 -2.25
CA TRP A 339 -3.37 -19.34 -2.96
C TRP A 339 -3.30 -19.54 -4.47
N PHE A 340 -2.12 -19.89 -4.96
CA PHE A 340 -1.90 -20.11 -6.38
C PHE A 340 -2.16 -21.55 -6.78
N ASP A 341 -2.70 -21.73 -7.98
CA ASP A 341 -2.45 -22.95 -8.72
C ASP A 341 -1.03 -22.85 -9.30
N TRP A 342 -0.03 -23.37 -8.55
CA TRP A 342 1.38 -23.29 -8.92
C TRP A 342 1.71 -23.96 -10.26
N SER A 343 0.84 -24.84 -10.76
CA SER A 343 0.97 -25.39 -12.13
C SER A 343 0.63 -24.39 -13.24
N LYS A 344 -0.11 -23.32 -12.91
CA LYS A 344 -0.50 -22.22 -13.79
C LYS A 344 0.14 -20.89 -13.38
N PHE A 345 1.09 -20.94 -12.45
CA PHE A 345 1.82 -19.78 -11.97
C PHE A 345 2.93 -19.44 -12.95
N HIS A 346 3.13 -18.14 -13.19
CA HIS A 346 4.29 -17.65 -13.90
C HIS A 346 4.97 -16.58 -13.06
N GLU A 347 6.28 -16.64 -12.96
CA GLU A 347 7.08 -15.64 -12.27
C GLU A 347 7.37 -14.47 -13.23
N MET A 348 7.23 -13.24 -12.75
CA MET A 348 7.53 -12.06 -13.56
C MET A 348 8.49 -11.12 -12.83
N GLY A 349 9.63 -10.81 -13.45
CA GLY A 349 10.65 -9.93 -12.87
C GLY A 349 11.72 -10.70 -12.10
N ASN A 350 12.49 -10.02 -11.23
CA ASN A 350 13.72 -10.57 -10.65
C ASN A 350 13.62 -10.71 -9.12
N PHE A 351 13.85 -11.92 -8.61
CA PHE A 351 13.73 -12.28 -7.17
C PHE A 351 15.09 -12.65 -6.55
N SER A 352 16.10 -11.82 -6.80
CA SER A 352 17.50 -12.15 -7.14
C SER A 352 18.40 -12.94 -6.16
N ARG A 353 19.28 -13.78 -6.75
CA ARG A 353 20.77 -13.67 -6.70
C ARG A 353 21.30 -13.58 -8.14
N GLY A 354 21.57 -12.35 -8.59
CA GLY A 354 22.18 -12.05 -9.90
C GLY A 354 22.98 -10.75 -9.78
N ASN A 355 23.99 -10.59 -10.64
CA ASN A 355 25.00 -9.51 -10.60
C ASN A 355 24.36 -8.15 -10.30
N MET A 356 24.70 -7.53 -9.15
CA MET A 356 24.12 -6.25 -8.70
C MET A 356 24.32 -5.08 -9.69
N ALA A 357 25.21 -5.24 -10.66
CA ALA A 357 25.44 -4.27 -11.73
C ALA A 357 24.22 -4.08 -12.66
N ASP A 358 23.33 -5.07 -12.79
CA ASP A 358 22.20 -5.01 -13.73
C ASP A 358 20.86 -4.64 -13.06
N THR A 359 20.84 -4.46 -11.74
CA THR A 359 19.61 -4.30 -10.93
C THR A 359 19.40 -2.89 -10.39
N CYS A 360 19.67 -1.84 -11.19
CA CYS A 360 19.40 -0.46 -10.81
C CYS A 360 17.90 -0.16 -10.71
N VAL A 361 17.40 -0.24 -9.48
CA VAL A 361 15.98 -0.07 -9.12
C VAL A 361 15.67 1.31 -8.55
N VAL A 362 16.72 2.07 -8.21
CA VAL A 362 16.62 3.51 -7.96
C VAL A 362 16.75 4.27 -9.29
N PRO A 363 15.85 5.23 -9.59
CA PRO A 363 15.94 5.98 -10.85
C PRO A 363 17.23 6.82 -10.95
N LYS A 364 17.87 6.81 -12.13
CA LYS A 364 19.14 7.52 -12.41
C LYS A 364 19.11 9.03 -12.13
N ASN A 365 17.93 9.65 -12.15
CA ASN A 365 17.75 11.07 -11.88
C ASN A 365 17.66 11.43 -10.39
N VAL A 366 17.72 10.44 -9.49
CA VAL A 366 17.69 10.60 -8.03
C VAL A 366 19.10 10.55 -7.48
N GLY A 367 19.50 11.62 -6.78
CA GLY A 367 20.71 11.66 -5.98
C GLY A 367 20.41 11.46 -4.50
N VAL A 368 21.27 10.73 -3.82
CA VAL A 368 21.17 10.46 -2.38
C VAL A 368 22.32 11.15 -1.66
N GLY A 369 22.01 11.91 -0.61
CA GLY A 369 23.02 12.55 0.23
C GLY A 369 22.70 12.34 1.70
N CYS A 370 23.72 12.08 2.52
CA CYS A 370 23.56 12.03 3.98
C CYS A 370 24.23 13.25 4.63
N VAL A 371 23.45 13.97 5.43
CA VAL A 371 23.90 15.15 6.19
C VAL A 371 23.92 14.80 7.67
N LEU A 372 25.10 14.91 8.25
CA LEU A 372 25.34 14.69 9.66
C LEU A 372 25.05 15.96 10.46
N VAL A 373 24.21 15.83 11.48
CA VAL A 373 23.83 16.91 12.38
C VAL A 373 24.67 16.82 13.65
N ARG A 374 25.61 17.77 13.80
CA ARG A 374 26.47 17.88 14.98
C ARG A 374 25.87 18.89 15.97
N PRO A 375 25.34 18.47 17.13
CA PRO A 375 24.89 19.41 18.14
C PRO A 375 26.11 20.14 18.75
N ASN A 376 25.99 21.45 18.95
CA ASN A 376 26.96 22.25 19.69
C ASN A 376 26.49 22.36 21.14
N MET A 377 27.19 21.63 22.02
CA MET A 377 26.89 21.51 23.44
C MET A 377 27.43 22.68 24.28
N SER A 378 27.71 23.85 23.69
CA SER A 378 28.07 25.06 24.46
C SER A 378 27.03 25.37 25.54
N LYS A 379 27.45 26.01 26.64
CA LYS A 379 26.64 26.37 27.84
C LYS A 379 25.38 27.23 27.59
N SER A 380 25.02 27.51 26.33
CA SER A 380 23.83 28.29 25.99
C SER A 380 22.54 27.46 26.06
N LYS A 381 21.43 28.08 26.48
CA LYS A 381 20.09 27.45 26.51
C LYS A 381 19.52 27.06 25.13
N LYS A 382 20.22 27.36 24.02
CA LYS A 382 19.75 27.08 22.65
C LYS A 382 20.63 26.01 22.00
N VAL A 383 20.03 24.90 21.56
CA VAL A 383 20.70 23.85 20.77
C VAL A 383 21.09 24.43 19.41
N ARG A 384 22.37 24.77 19.24
CA ARG A 384 22.94 25.11 17.93
C ARG A 384 23.40 23.83 17.26
N THR A 385 23.11 23.63 15.98
CA THR A 385 23.58 22.47 15.21
C THR A 385 24.56 22.92 14.15
N ASN A 386 25.52 22.08 13.77
CA ASN A 386 26.34 22.20 12.58
C ASN A 386 26.01 21.06 11.62
N LEU A 387 26.15 21.33 10.33
CA LEU A 387 25.82 20.37 9.27
C LEU A 387 27.08 20.05 8.50
N VAL A 388 27.30 18.77 8.25
CA VAL A 388 28.45 18.23 7.52
C VAL A 388 27.94 17.12 6.60
N ASN A 389 28.40 17.05 5.36
CA ASN A 389 28.12 15.94 4.47
C ASN A 389 28.88 14.71 4.97
N MET A 390 28.20 13.58 5.07
CA MET A 390 28.88 12.31 5.24
C MET A 390 29.66 12.01 3.96
N LYS A 391 30.87 11.47 4.12
CA LYS A 391 31.66 10.97 2.98
C LYS A 391 30.85 9.91 2.23
N ALA A 392 31.00 9.91 0.90
CA ALA A 392 30.39 8.89 0.07
C ALA A 392 30.82 7.50 0.56
N PRO A 393 29.90 6.51 0.60
CA PRO A 393 30.27 5.14 0.91
C PRO A 393 31.37 4.68 -0.05
N ASN A 394 32.48 4.18 0.48
CA ASN A 394 33.46 3.49 -0.36
C ASN A 394 32.87 2.12 -0.69
N TYR A 395 32.57 1.86 -1.96
CA TYR A 395 31.96 0.60 -2.38
C TYR A 395 32.97 -0.53 -2.58
N GLY A 396 34.29 -0.23 -2.62
CA GLY A 396 35.32 -1.23 -2.95
C GLY A 396 35.26 -1.72 -4.40
N ASP A 397 36.05 -2.73 -4.73
CA ASP A 397 36.09 -3.31 -6.08
C ASP A 397 34.81 -4.10 -6.40
N ARG A 398 34.46 -4.18 -7.70
CA ARG A 398 33.23 -4.82 -8.21
C ARG A 398 33.00 -6.26 -7.70
N GLN A 399 34.07 -7.00 -7.43
CA GLN A 399 34.00 -8.40 -6.99
C GLN A 399 33.54 -8.57 -5.54
N ASP A 400 33.66 -7.54 -4.69
CA ASP A 400 33.34 -7.63 -3.25
C ASP A 400 31.91 -7.18 -2.90
N TRP A 401 31.18 -6.63 -3.86
CA TRP A 401 29.88 -5.98 -3.61
C TRP A 401 28.82 -6.97 -3.11
N GLU A 402 28.82 -8.21 -3.59
CA GLU A 402 27.83 -9.22 -3.20
C GLU A 402 27.96 -9.66 -1.74
N GLN A 403 29.19 -9.89 -1.25
CA GLN A 403 29.43 -10.24 0.15
C GLN A 403 29.07 -9.10 1.10
N GLN A 404 29.22 -7.86 0.64
CA GLN A 404 28.93 -6.66 1.44
C GLN A 404 27.43 -6.32 1.49
N ALA A 405 26.65 -6.74 0.49
CA ALA A 405 25.22 -6.49 0.38
C ALA A 405 24.36 -7.36 1.31
N ASP A 406 24.87 -8.51 1.77
CA ASP A 406 24.17 -9.39 2.70
C ASP A 406 24.11 -8.77 4.13
N GLY A 407 22.95 -8.87 4.81
CA GLY A 407 22.83 -8.55 6.24
C GLY A 407 21.77 -7.52 6.69
N GLU A 408 20.75 -7.18 5.89
CA GLU A 408 19.66 -6.26 6.34
C GLU A 408 18.98 -6.67 7.65
N THR A 409 18.72 -7.98 7.81
CA THR A 409 18.13 -8.54 9.03
C THR A 409 19.03 -8.35 10.25
N ALA A 410 20.35 -8.29 10.07
CA ALA A 410 21.29 -8.00 11.14
C ALA A 410 21.19 -6.54 11.60
N TYR A 411 21.05 -5.59 10.67
CA TYR A 411 20.87 -4.17 11.02
C TYR A 411 19.56 -3.94 11.78
N VAL A 412 18.45 -4.53 11.35
CA VAL A 412 17.16 -4.41 12.07
C VAL A 412 17.28 -4.94 13.50
N LYS A 413 17.96 -6.07 13.70
CA LYS A 413 18.21 -6.64 15.04
C LYS A 413 19.10 -5.71 15.89
N TYR A 414 20.20 -5.21 15.31
CA TYR A 414 21.10 -4.27 15.95
C TYR A 414 20.37 -2.99 16.38
N TRP A 415 19.62 -2.40 15.46
CA TRP A 415 18.85 -1.18 15.67
C TRP A 415 17.77 -1.36 16.76
N LYS A 416 17.03 -2.48 16.74
CA LYS A 416 16.05 -2.82 17.79
C LYS A 416 16.72 -2.87 19.18
N ARG A 417 17.89 -3.52 19.27
CA ARG A 417 18.68 -3.58 20.51
C ARG A 417 19.12 -2.19 20.94
N LYS A 418 19.70 -1.40 20.04
CA LYS A 418 20.14 -0.02 20.31
C LYS A 418 18.99 0.84 20.84
N ARG A 419 17.84 0.83 20.17
CA ARG A 419 16.64 1.57 20.59
C ARG A 419 16.08 1.11 21.94
N SER A 420 16.15 -0.19 22.24
CA SER A 420 15.69 -0.71 23.54
C SER A 420 16.52 -0.21 24.73
N LEU A 421 17.79 0.14 24.49
CA LEU A 421 18.70 0.68 25.50
C LEU A 421 18.58 2.20 25.66
N MET A 422 17.91 2.89 24.72
CA MET A 422 17.71 4.33 24.77
C MET A 422 16.46 4.69 25.57
N ASP A 423 16.66 5.50 26.61
CA ASP A 423 15.54 6.07 27.34
C ASP A 423 14.70 7.02 26.44
N LYS A 424 13.55 7.42 26.96
CA LYS A 424 12.65 8.32 26.22
C LYS A 424 13.27 9.70 26.01
N GLN A 425 13.98 10.24 26.99
CA GLN A 425 14.54 11.60 26.94
C GLN A 425 15.63 11.72 25.87
N VAL A 426 16.48 10.71 25.74
CA VAL A 426 17.52 10.61 24.71
C VAL A 426 16.90 10.60 23.32
N ARG A 427 15.86 9.78 23.10
CA ARG A 427 15.12 9.73 21.82
C ARG A 427 14.46 11.07 21.47
N GLU A 428 13.93 11.76 22.48
CA GLU A 428 13.35 13.09 22.30
C GLU A 428 14.41 14.15 21.97
N GLY A 429 15.57 14.08 22.62
CA GLY A 429 16.72 14.93 22.35
C GLY A 429 17.27 14.72 20.94
N GLU A 430 17.41 13.47 20.50
CA GLU A 430 17.83 13.10 19.15
C GLU A 430 16.90 13.68 18.09
N LEU A 431 15.59 13.52 18.27
CA LEU A 431 14.59 14.10 17.38
C LEU A 431 14.70 15.64 17.32
N ALA A 432 14.89 16.29 18.47
CA ALA A 432 15.07 17.75 18.52
C ALA A 432 16.34 18.20 17.79
N VAL A 433 17.43 17.43 17.90
CA VAL A 433 18.68 17.68 17.15
C VAL A 433 18.43 17.55 15.65
N LEU A 434 17.77 16.48 15.20
CA LEU A 434 17.42 16.26 13.80
C LEU A 434 16.56 17.38 13.23
N VAL A 435 15.49 17.77 13.94
CA VAL A 435 14.60 18.87 13.50
C VAL A 435 15.33 20.20 13.47
N SER A 436 16.21 20.48 14.44
CA SER A 436 17.07 21.66 14.43
C SER A 436 18.04 21.64 13.23
N GLY A 437 18.62 20.48 12.93
CA GLY A 437 19.44 20.25 11.74
C GLY A 437 18.70 20.53 10.44
N LEU A 438 17.47 20.01 10.31
CA LEU A 438 16.57 20.28 9.18
C LEU A 438 16.32 21.78 9.00
N VAL A 439 15.96 22.49 10.07
CA VAL A 439 15.72 23.95 10.00
C VAL A 439 16.97 24.69 9.54
N LYS A 440 18.16 24.28 9.99
CA LYS A 440 19.44 24.85 9.54
C LYS A 440 19.72 24.52 8.07
N LEU A 441 19.40 23.31 7.62
CA LEU A 441 19.57 22.88 6.23
C LEU A 441 18.70 23.73 5.30
N LEU A 442 17.42 23.87 5.62
CA LEU A 442 16.46 24.69 4.87
C LEU A 442 16.92 26.16 4.78
N LYS A 443 17.55 26.69 5.84
CA LYS A 443 18.11 28.06 5.84
C LYS A 443 19.34 28.19 4.94
N LYS A 444 20.27 27.23 5.00
CA LYS A 444 21.51 27.25 4.20
C LYS A 444 21.24 27.06 2.71
N GLN A 445 20.28 26.21 2.37
CA GLN A 445 19.99 25.79 1.00
C GLN A 445 18.65 26.36 0.51
N LYS A 446 18.29 27.58 0.93
CA LYS A 446 16.98 28.18 0.64
C LYS A 446 16.65 28.22 -0.87
N GLN A 447 17.65 28.51 -1.71
CA GLN A 447 17.48 28.53 -3.16
C GLN A 447 17.17 27.16 -3.76
N ASN A 448 17.55 26.07 -3.08
CA ASN A 448 17.34 24.69 -3.52
C ASN A 448 16.00 24.09 -3.05
N PHE A 449 15.23 24.79 -2.22
CA PHE A 449 13.95 24.31 -1.68
C PHE A 449 12.79 25.22 -2.10
N GLN A 450 12.60 25.39 -3.41
CA GLN A 450 11.52 26.23 -3.96
C GLN A 450 10.20 25.47 -4.15
N LYS A 451 10.24 24.13 -4.09
CA LYS A 451 9.08 23.24 -4.20
C LYS A 451 8.69 22.65 -2.83
N PRO A 452 7.49 22.05 -2.69
CA PRO A 452 7.13 21.31 -1.49
C PRO A 452 8.17 20.24 -1.16
N VAL A 453 8.51 20.11 0.12
CA VAL A 453 9.47 19.11 0.61
C VAL A 453 8.72 18.09 1.45
N LEU A 454 8.89 16.82 1.11
CA LEU A 454 8.34 15.72 1.89
C LEU A 454 9.36 15.29 2.95
N VAL A 455 8.99 15.44 4.21
CA VAL A 455 9.76 15.05 5.39
C VAL A 455 9.27 13.68 5.87
N ILE A 456 10.10 12.67 5.74
CA ILE A 456 9.82 11.28 6.11
C ILE A 456 10.41 10.98 7.48
N VAL A 457 9.61 10.37 8.34
CA VAL A 457 10.02 9.89 9.67
C VAL A 457 9.73 8.40 9.81
N SER A 458 10.41 7.72 10.74
CA SER A 458 10.12 6.32 11.07
C SER A 458 8.69 6.17 11.60
N ASP A 459 8.09 4.99 11.44
CA ASP A 459 6.73 4.68 11.94
C ASP A 459 6.61 4.80 13.48
N GLU A 460 7.72 4.70 14.19
CA GLU A 460 7.78 4.89 15.65
C GLU A 460 7.79 6.36 16.07
N THR A 461 8.06 7.27 15.13
CA THR A 461 8.10 8.70 15.39
C THR A 461 6.74 9.33 15.09
N SER A 462 6.19 10.04 16.07
CA SER A 462 4.94 10.80 15.90
C SER A 462 5.15 11.98 14.94
N VAL A 463 4.43 11.97 13.81
CA VAL A 463 4.40 13.08 12.84
C VAL A 463 3.92 14.39 13.45
N MET A 464 2.97 14.33 14.38
CA MET A 464 2.45 15.51 15.11
C MET A 464 3.54 16.16 15.98
N LYS A 465 4.41 15.34 16.58
CA LYS A 465 5.53 15.85 17.37
C LYS A 465 6.54 16.59 16.50
N VAL A 466 6.85 16.03 15.33
CA VAL A 466 7.79 16.64 14.37
C VAL A 466 7.21 17.93 13.79
N GLN A 467 5.94 17.92 13.40
CA GLN A 467 5.21 19.10 12.95
C GLN A 467 5.22 20.19 14.04
N GLY A 468 4.87 19.86 15.29
CA GLY A 468 4.91 20.81 16.40
C GLY A 468 6.30 21.38 16.68
N LEU A 469 7.38 20.59 16.54
CA LEU A 469 8.75 21.09 16.67
C LEU A 469 9.15 22.04 15.52
N LEU A 470 8.76 21.71 14.28
CA LEU A 470 9.00 22.57 13.12
C LEU A 470 8.25 23.91 13.24
N THR A 471 6.99 23.88 13.65
CA THR A 471 6.19 25.10 13.89
C THR A 471 6.80 25.97 14.98
N LYS A 472 7.25 25.38 16.10
CA LYS A 472 7.96 26.11 17.17
C LYS A 472 9.24 26.79 16.69
N LEU A 473 9.89 26.24 15.66
CA LEU A 473 11.09 26.81 15.04
C LEU A 473 10.77 27.75 13.85
N GLY A 474 9.50 28.13 13.68
CA GLY A 474 9.05 29.09 12.69
C GLY A 474 8.98 28.54 11.27
N LYS A 475 8.83 27.21 11.11
CA LYS A 475 8.62 26.58 9.80
C LYS A 475 7.15 26.20 9.61
N ASN A 476 6.64 26.45 8.40
CA ASN A 476 5.32 26.02 8.00
C ASN A 476 5.35 24.52 7.68
N ALA A 477 4.96 23.71 8.65
CA ALA A 477 4.93 22.27 8.55
C ALA A 477 3.52 21.74 8.78
N GLU A 478 3.11 20.81 7.93
CA GLU A 478 1.79 20.20 7.97
C GLU A 478 1.95 18.68 7.92
N VAL A 479 1.06 17.97 8.58
CA VAL A 479 1.01 16.51 8.47
C VAL A 479 0.41 16.13 7.12
N TYR A 480 1.02 15.18 6.45
CA TYR A 480 0.52 14.71 5.17
C TYR A 480 -0.72 13.81 5.37
N HIS A 481 -1.84 14.23 4.80
CA HIS A 481 -3.13 13.52 4.88
C HIS A 481 -3.64 13.02 3.52
N GLY A 482 -2.75 12.70 2.56
CA GLY A 482 -3.19 12.21 1.24
C GLY A 482 -3.65 13.28 0.24
N GLN A 483 -3.40 14.55 0.56
CA GLN A 483 -3.74 15.67 -0.32
C GLN A 483 -2.77 15.70 -1.52
N GLU A 484 -3.25 16.15 -2.69
CA GLU A 484 -2.34 16.37 -3.82
C GLU A 484 -1.38 17.53 -3.49
N LEU A 485 -0.11 17.38 -3.86
CA LEU A 485 0.86 18.47 -3.77
C LEU A 485 0.46 19.53 -4.79
N GLY A 486 -0.21 20.59 -4.34
CA GLY A 486 -0.51 21.73 -5.19
C GLY A 486 0.77 22.41 -5.69
N THR A 487 0.71 23.09 -6.83
CA THR A 487 1.80 23.89 -7.43
C THR A 487 2.08 25.19 -6.68
N ALA A 488 1.56 25.34 -5.45
CA ALA A 488 1.63 26.59 -4.71
C ALA A 488 3.09 26.98 -4.38
N ALA A 489 3.45 28.21 -4.74
CA ALA A 489 4.80 28.79 -4.72
C ALA A 489 5.36 29.13 -3.33
N LYS A 490 5.00 28.39 -2.27
CA LYS A 490 5.54 28.62 -0.91
C LYS A 490 6.20 27.36 -0.36
N GLU A 491 7.32 27.56 0.35
CA GLU A 491 8.01 26.53 1.16
C GLU A 491 6.99 25.83 2.07
N ARG A 492 6.47 24.67 1.65
CA ARG A 492 5.56 23.81 2.43
C ARG A 492 6.31 22.54 2.80
N LEU A 493 6.45 22.29 4.11
CA LEU A 493 7.00 21.04 4.62
C LEU A 493 5.84 20.09 4.92
N LEU A 494 5.87 18.91 4.33
CA LEU A 494 4.87 17.88 4.57
C LEU A 494 5.50 16.74 5.35
N VAL A 495 4.98 16.46 6.53
CA VAL A 495 5.54 15.45 7.44
C VAL A 495 4.72 14.18 7.33
N ALA A 496 5.37 13.05 7.05
CA ALA A 496 4.74 11.75 6.88
C ALA A 496 5.60 10.63 7.46
N ASN A 497 4.96 9.53 7.86
CA ASN A 497 5.67 8.30 8.19
C ASN A 497 6.07 7.56 6.90
N VAL A 498 7.07 6.69 6.99
CA VAL A 498 7.50 5.89 5.84
C VAL A 498 6.37 5.00 5.30
N SER A 499 5.65 4.30 6.18
CA SER A 499 4.54 3.41 5.78
C SER A 499 3.36 4.14 5.13
N THR A 500 3.13 5.41 5.50
CA THR A 500 1.98 6.17 4.99
C THR A 500 2.17 6.65 3.56
N VAL A 501 3.42 6.78 3.10
CA VAL A 501 3.75 7.24 1.75
C VAL A 501 4.01 6.11 0.76
N GLU A 502 4.02 4.87 1.23
CA GLU A 502 4.13 3.68 0.36
C GLU A 502 2.99 3.64 -0.65
N GLY A 503 3.30 3.27 -1.88
CA GLY A 503 2.36 3.24 -3.00
C GLY A 503 1.80 4.61 -3.44
N LEU A 504 2.13 5.71 -2.75
CA LEU A 504 1.62 7.03 -3.12
C LEU A 504 2.43 7.69 -4.24
N THR A 505 1.74 8.53 -5.02
CA THR A 505 2.31 9.28 -6.14
C THR A 505 2.35 10.77 -5.80
N PHE A 506 3.54 11.37 -5.85
CA PHE A 506 3.74 12.80 -5.56
C PHE A 506 4.16 13.55 -6.84
N LYS A 507 3.22 14.23 -7.47
CA LYS A 507 3.52 15.07 -8.64
C LYS A 507 4.36 16.28 -8.23
N SER A 508 5.36 16.61 -9.05
CA SER A 508 6.18 17.81 -8.88
C SER A 508 7.03 17.87 -7.61
N LEU A 509 7.15 16.76 -6.87
CA LEU A 509 8.11 16.59 -5.79
C LEU A 509 9.50 16.41 -6.39
N ASP A 510 10.48 17.16 -5.89
CA ASP A 510 11.90 17.01 -6.26
C ASP A 510 12.80 16.71 -5.06
N THR A 511 12.29 16.87 -3.84
CA THR A 511 13.06 16.72 -2.61
C THR A 511 12.31 15.91 -1.57
N ILE A 512 12.93 14.81 -1.13
CA ILE A 512 12.53 14.04 0.06
C ILE A 512 13.61 14.21 1.11
N ILE A 513 13.22 14.54 2.34
CA ILE A 513 14.12 14.59 3.48
C ILE A 513 13.73 13.48 4.46
N VAL A 514 14.63 12.54 4.68
CA VAL A 514 14.47 11.46 5.66
C VAL A 514 15.10 11.90 6.98
N LEU A 515 14.31 11.95 8.05
CA LEU A 515 14.77 12.26 9.40
C LEU A 515 15.12 10.97 10.14
N GLY A 516 16.42 10.68 10.24
CA GLY A 516 16.95 9.48 10.86
C GLY A 516 17.07 8.31 9.87
N LEU A 517 18.09 7.47 10.07
CA LEU A 517 18.26 6.23 9.29
C LEU A 517 17.24 5.15 9.68
N ASP A 518 16.56 5.31 10.81
CA ASP A 518 15.53 4.40 11.31
C ASP A 518 14.22 4.43 10.51
N ALA A 519 14.06 5.40 9.62
CA ALA A 519 13.02 5.42 8.58
C ALA A 519 13.39 4.56 7.34
N LEU A 520 14.66 4.16 7.20
CA LEU A 520 15.19 3.36 6.09
C LEU A 520 15.74 2.03 6.61
N ARG A 521 14.88 1.21 7.21
CA ARG A 521 15.31 -0.05 7.87
C ARG A 521 15.75 -1.14 6.89
N ASP A 522 15.28 -1.06 5.65
CA ASP A 522 15.47 -2.08 4.61
C ASP A 522 15.60 -1.41 3.22
N THR A 523 16.17 -2.14 2.26
CA THR A 523 16.36 -1.61 0.89
C THR A 523 15.04 -1.33 0.21
N LYS A 524 13.99 -2.08 0.54
CA LYS A 524 12.69 -1.94 -0.10
C LYS A 524 12.05 -0.58 0.23
N SER A 525 12.10 -0.15 1.48
CA SER A 525 11.68 1.17 1.95
C SER A 525 12.50 2.26 1.26
N PHE A 526 13.82 2.06 1.14
CA PHE A 526 14.72 2.97 0.45
C PHE A 526 14.37 3.13 -1.05
N VAL A 527 14.19 2.02 -1.75
CA VAL A 527 13.82 1.99 -3.18
C VAL A 527 12.43 2.59 -3.37
N SER A 528 11.46 2.17 -2.55
CA SER A 528 10.10 2.70 -2.54
C SER A 528 10.07 4.21 -2.40
N LEU A 529 10.84 4.80 -1.48
CA LEU A 529 10.94 6.26 -1.29
C LEU A 529 11.66 6.95 -2.45
N SER A 530 12.76 6.39 -2.92
CA SER A 530 13.52 6.95 -4.05
C SER A 530 12.67 7.03 -5.31
N GLY A 531 11.76 6.08 -5.49
CA GLY A 531 10.79 6.08 -6.55
C GLY A 531 9.50 6.75 -6.14
N ARG A 532 9.50 7.91 -5.46
CA ARG A 532 8.30 8.75 -5.23
C ARG A 532 8.28 10.04 -6.03
N PHE A 533 9.40 10.41 -6.64
CA PHE A 533 9.47 11.53 -7.57
C PHE A 533 8.72 11.17 -8.86
N ARG A 534 7.78 12.02 -9.27
CA ARG A 534 6.91 11.75 -10.42
C ARG A 534 6.83 12.96 -11.32
N ASN A 535 6.89 12.69 -12.63
CA ASN A 535 6.58 13.66 -13.66
C ASN A 535 5.05 13.93 -13.68
N GLU A 536 4.60 14.80 -14.58
CA GLU A 536 3.18 15.19 -14.68
C GLU A 536 2.24 14.01 -14.94
N THR A 537 2.73 12.98 -15.66
CA THR A 537 1.98 11.75 -15.97
C THR A 537 1.77 10.86 -14.74
N GLY A 538 2.57 11.04 -13.68
CA GLY A 538 2.52 10.20 -12.48
C GLY A 538 3.27 8.87 -12.62
N LEU A 539 4.13 8.72 -13.64
CA LEU A 539 4.94 7.53 -13.90
C LEU A 539 6.44 7.86 -13.98
N ILE A 540 7.26 6.82 -13.91
CA ILE A 540 8.69 6.85 -14.22
C ILE A 540 8.93 6.05 -15.51
N GLU A 541 9.66 6.64 -16.45
CA GLU A 541 10.02 5.98 -17.70
C GLU A 541 11.06 4.86 -17.47
N GLN A 542 10.95 3.76 -18.22
CA GLN A 542 11.84 2.59 -18.07
C GLN A 542 13.33 2.95 -18.26
N ASN A 543 13.63 3.92 -19.14
CA ASN A 543 14.98 4.41 -19.42
C ASN A 543 15.66 5.09 -18.20
N GLN A 544 14.88 5.44 -17.16
CA GLN A 544 15.39 5.99 -15.91
C GLN A 544 15.94 4.91 -15.00
N PHE A 545 15.70 3.63 -15.30
CA PHE A 545 16.29 2.49 -14.59
C PHE A 545 17.47 1.93 -15.40
N GLY A 546 18.48 1.41 -14.73
CA GLY A 546 19.72 0.89 -15.33
C GLY A 546 20.99 1.58 -14.81
N LEU A 547 22.15 1.22 -15.39
CA LEU A 547 23.46 1.71 -14.95
C LEU A 547 23.55 3.25 -14.94
N VAL A 548 24.09 3.80 -13.86
CA VAL A 548 24.37 5.24 -13.74
C VAL A 548 25.55 5.56 -14.67
N GLU A 549 25.29 6.27 -15.76
CA GLU A 549 26.31 6.93 -16.56
C GLU A 549 26.68 8.26 -15.88
N ASP A 550 27.97 8.57 -15.79
CA ASP A 550 28.51 9.66 -14.95
C ASP A 550 27.98 11.07 -15.32
N GLU A 551 27.39 11.27 -16.50
CA GLU A 551 27.20 12.59 -17.10
C GLU A 551 25.80 13.23 -16.97
N LYS A 552 24.77 12.55 -16.44
CA LYS A 552 23.42 13.16 -16.33
C LYS A 552 23.17 13.89 -15.00
N GLU A 553 22.52 15.06 -15.08
CA GLU A 553 22.15 15.91 -13.95
C GLU A 553 21.18 15.21 -12.99
N VAL A 554 21.53 15.23 -11.70
CA VAL A 554 20.62 14.86 -10.61
C VAL A 554 19.52 15.92 -10.52
N LYS A 555 18.28 15.54 -10.80
CA LYS A 555 17.12 16.43 -10.71
C LYS A 555 16.40 16.29 -9.37
N ASN A 556 16.33 15.07 -8.85
CA ASN A 556 15.61 14.73 -7.63
C ASN A 556 16.59 14.38 -6.51
N LYS A 557 16.27 14.76 -5.27
CA LYS A 557 17.18 14.65 -4.13
C LYS A 557 16.49 13.91 -2.98
N MET A 558 17.10 12.83 -2.53
CA MET A 558 16.76 12.21 -1.26
C MET A 558 17.86 12.52 -0.24
N ILE A 559 17.54 13.33 0.76
CA ILE A 559 18.48 13.81 1.76
C ILE A 559 18.19 13.12 3.08
N ILE A 560 19.16 12.38 3.60
CA ILE A 560 19.08 11.68 4.87
C ILE A 560 19.75 12.56 5.94
N LEU A 561 19.01 12.97 6.96
CA LEU A 561 19.57 13.64 8.13
C LEU A 561 19.82 12.60 9.23
N SER A 562 21.05 12.54 9.72
CA SER A 562 21.41 11.65 10.83
C SER A 562 22.19 12.42 11.91
N PRO A 563 21.97 12.18 13.21
CA PRO A 563 22.81 12.77 14.25
C PRO A 563 24.24 12.19 14.17
N VAL A 564 25.26 13.04 14.27
CA VAL A 564 26.68 12.57 14.33
C VAL A 564 26.88 11.57 15.47
N LEU A 565 26.17 11.75 16.58
CA LEU A 565 26.28 10.90 17.77
C LEU A 565 25.63 9.52 17.57
N ASP A 566 24.78 9.37 16.56
CA ASP A 566 24.01 8.15 16.34
C ASP A 566 24.54 7.32 15.15
N ILE A 567 25.43 7.88 14.32
CA ILE A 567 25.95 7.22 13.12
C ILE A 567 27.30 6.52 13.35
N GLY A 568 27.25 5.24 13.71
CA GLY A 568 28.41 4.36 13.86
C GLY A 568 28.78 3.62 12.57
N GLU A 569 29.62 2.59 12.72
CA GLU A 569 30.03 1.72 11.60
C GLU A 569 28.87 0.90 11.05
N GLU A 570 28.00 0.37 11.91
CA GLU A 570 26.82 -0.42 11.51
C GLU A 570 25.83 0.41 10.69
N GLU A 571 25.55 1.65 11.08
CA GLU A 571 24.68 2.56 10.31
C GLU A 571 25.28 2.93 8.96
N ARG A 572 26.59 3.15 8.89
CA ARG A 572 27.30 3.45 7.64
C ARG A 572 27.30 2.24 6.71
N ASN A 573 27.55 1.05 7.25
CA ASN A 573 27.48 -0.20 6.51
C ASN A 573 26.06 -0.48 6.02
N HIS A 574 25.04 -0.20 6.82
CA HIS A 574 23.65 -0.29 6.40
C HIS A 574 23.34 0.65 5.25
N LEU A 575 23.69 1.94 5.36
CA LEU A 575 23.46 2.89 4.27
C LEU A 575 24.22 2.52 2.99
N ARG A 576 25.45 2.01 3.11
CA ARG A 576 26.21 1.45 1.99
C ARG A 576 25.44 0.29 1.33
N ARG A 577 24.89 -0.64 2.12
CA ARG A 577 24.07 -1.76 1.61
C ARG A 577 22.83 -1.28 0.86
N LEU A 578 22.11 -0.30 1.42
CA LEU A 578 20.95 0.31 0.76
C LEU A 578 21.34 0.87 -0.62
N CYS A 579 22.45 1.60 -0.71
CA CYS A 579 22.95 2.15 -1.96
C CYS A 579 23.42 1.07 -2.95
N LEU A 580 24.08 0.01 -2.48
CA LEU A 580 24.51 -1.12 -3.31
C LEU A 580 23.30 -1.87 -3.89
N ARG A 581 22.35 -2.28 -3.04
CA ARG A 581 21.16 -3.05 -3.45
C ARG A 581 20.14 -2.21 -4.23
N GLY A 582 20.17 -0.88 -4.06
CA GLY A 582 19.42 0.06 -4.91
C GLY A 582 20.02 0.24 -6.32
N GLY A 583 21.23 -0.29 -6.56
CA GLY A 583 21.95 -0.23 -7.82
C GLY A 583 22.85 1.00 -7.96
N LEU A 584 23.76 1.19 -7.01
CA LEU A 584 24.83 2.20 -7.05
C LEU A 584 24.31 3.62 -7.24
N VAL A 585 23.52 4.07 -6.28
CA VAL A 585 22.88 5.38 -6.33
C VAL A 585 23.90 6.52 -6.34
N LYS A 586 23.64 7.56 -7.15
CA LYS A 586 24.49 8.76 -7.24
C LYS A 586 24.54 9.49 -5.90
N TRP A 587 25.73 9.55 -5.30
CA TRP A 587 25.97 10.28 -4.06
C TRP A 587 26.08 11.78 -4.33
N ILE A 588 25.38 12.61 -3.56
CA ILE A 588 25.40 14.07 -3.73
C ILE A 588 25.88 14.81 -2.48
N ASP A 589 26.64 15.87 -2.70
CA ASP A 589 26.99 16.84 -1.68
C ASP A 589 25.86 17.84 -1.45
N VAL A 590 25.37 17.92 -0.21
CA VAL A 590 24.21 18.75 0.13
C VAL A 590 24.60 20.07 0.77
N VAL A 591 25.60 20.10 1.67
CA VAL A 591 25.97 21.31 2.44
C VAL A 591 27.33 21.90 2.10
N GLY A 592 28.10 21.28 1.19
CA GLY A 592 29.40 21.77 0.70
C GLY A 592 30.54 21.74 1.73
N VAL A 593 30.32 21.09 2.88
CA VAL A 593 31.31 20.91 3.95
C VAL A 593 31.37 19.42 4.24
N SER A 594 32.48 18.78 3.90
CA SER A 594 32.69 17.33 4.07
C SER A 594 33.22 16.98 5.46
N GLU A 595 33.02 15.71 5.87
CA GLU A 595 33.41 15.14 7.17
C GLU A 595 34.90 15.18 7.52
#